data_AF-A0A399Y7R0-F1
#
_entry.id   AF-A0A399Y7R0-F1
#
_cell.length_a   1.000
_cell.length_b   1.000
_cell.length_c   1.000
_cell.angle_alpha   90.00
_cell.angle_beta   90.00
_cell.angle_gamma   90.00
#
_symmetry.space_group_name_H-M   'P 1'
#
loop_
_entity.id
_entity.type
_entity.pdbx_description
1 polymer ?
#
loop_
_entity_poly.entity_id
_entity_poly.type
_entity_poly.pdbx_seq_one_letter_code
_entity_poly.pdbx_strand_id
1 'polypeptide(L)'
;MAQTLALVETYMAEPRVHQIATVNPEFVMAAQADPAFRQVLQSADLCLPDGVGLLYAARRIGRVLPERVPGSELVYLLAERAAERGWSLFLLGAAPGVAEEAARILCARYPGLRIVGTYAGSPAV
;
A
#
# COMPACT_ATOMS: atom_id res chain seq x y z
N MET A 1 -7.14 -8.82 -3.36
CA MET A 1 -7.03 -8.77 -1.90
C MET A 1 -6.42 -10.05 -1.32
N ALA A 2 -7.06 -11.21 -1.40
CA ALA A 2 -6.49 -12.45 -0.81
C ALA A 2 -5.12 -12.81 -1.42
N GLN A 3 -5.00 -12.75 -2.75
CA GLN A 3 -3.73 -12.96 -3.45
C GLN A 3 -2.65 -11.95 -3.04
N THR A 4 -3.05 -10.69 -2.81
CA THR A 4 -2.15 -9.62 -2.34
C THR A 4 -1.58 -9.96 -0.97
N LEU A 5 -2.41 -10.36 0.00
CA LEU A 5 -1.96 -10.71 1.35
C LEU A 5 -1.02 -11.92 1.36
N ALA A 6 -1.35 -12.96 0.58
CA ALA A 6 -0.49 -14.14 0.46
C ALA A 6 0.89 -13.79 -0.14
N LEU A 7 0.93 -12.88 -1.10
CA LEU A 7 2.18 -12.41 -1.68
C LEU A 7 3.00 -11.57 -0.68
N VAL A 8 2.34 -10.71 0.10
CA VAL A 8 2.99 -9.96 1.18
C VAL A 8 3.60 -10.89 2.22
N GLU A 9 2.92 -11.97 2.61
CA GLU A 9 3.50 -12.98 3.50
C GLU A 9 4.77 -13.61 2.93
N THR A 10 4.81 -13.83 1.61
CA THR A 10 6.01 -14.34 0.93
C THR A 10 7.14 -13.31 0.99
N TYR A 11 6.84 -12.04 0.70
CA TYR A 11 7.80 -10.94 0.78
C TYR A 11 8.39 -10.76 2.19
N MET A 12 7.59 -10.95 3.23
CA MET A 12 8.05 -10.84 4.62
C MET A 12 9.08 -11.93 5.01
N ALA A 13 9.18 -13.01 4.25
CA ALA A 13 10.18 -14.06 4.45
C ALA A 13 11.49 -13.81 3.67
N GLU A 14 11.51 -12.85 2.74
CA GLU A 14 12.69 -12.51 1.97
C GLU A 14 13.57 -11.48 2.72
N PRO A 15 14.92 -11.63 2.72
CA PRO A 15 15.81 -10.72 3.43
C PRO A 15 16.09 -9.44 2.61
N ARG A 16 15.05 -8.81 2.07
CA ARG A 16 15.13 -7.58 1.28
C ARG A 16 13.90 -6.71 1.45
N VAL A 17 14.01 -5.46 1.00
CA VAL A 17 12.86 -4.55 0.94
C VAL A 17 12.02 -4.88 -0.29
N HIS A 18 10.70 -4.86 -0.12
CA HIS A 18 9.73 -4.93 -1.20
C HIS A 18 8.89 -3.67 -1.23
N GLN A 19 8.76 -3.06 -2.41
CA GLN A 19 7.92 -1.89 -2.62
C GLN A 19 6.59 -2.30 -3.27
N ILE A 20 5.49 -1.90 -2.63
CA ILE A 20 4.13 -2.09 -3.15
C ILE A 20 3.54 -0.72 -3.46
N ALA A 21 3.06 -0.55 -4.68
CA ALA A 21 2.41 0.68 -5.14
C ALA A 21 0.94 0.41 -5.47
N THR A 22 0.03 1.19 -4.88
CA THR A 22 -1.41 1.17 -5.23
C THR A 22 -1.65 2.17 -6.35
N VAL A 23 -1.51 1.70 -7.59
CA VAL A 23 -1.56 2.51 -8.80
C VAL A 23 -3.01 2.84 -9.13
N ASN A 24 -3.34 4.12 -9.21
CA ASN A 24 -4.62 4.63 -9.71
C ASN A 24 -4.46 5.20 -11.14
N PRO A 25 -5.55 5.56 -11.86
CA PRO A 25 -5.45 6.19 -13.18
C PRO A 25 -4.58 7.45 -13.19
N GLU A 26 -4.61 8.24 -12.12
CA GLU A 26 -3.83 9.47 -11.98
C GLU A 26 -2.32 9.17 -11.97
N PHE A 27 -1.88 8.10 -11.30
CA PHE A 27 -0.50 7.64 -11.35
C PHE A 27 -0.09 7.20 -12.75
N VAL A 28 -0.97 6.51 -13.48
CA VAL A 28 -0.70 6.13 -14.88
C VAL A 28 -0.50 7.38 -15.74
N MET A 29 -1.38 8.37 -15.60
CA MET A 29 -1.27 9.64 -16.34
C MET A 29 0.01 10.40 -15.96
N ALA A 30 0.33 10.51 -14.68
CA ALA A 30 1.56 11.16 -14.20
C ALA A 30 2.81 10.45 -14.74
N ALA A 31 2.84 9.12 -14.73
CA ALA A 31 3.95 8.34 -15.28
C ALA A 31 4.10 8.50 -16.80
N GLN A 32 3.08 8.97 -17.53
CA GLN A 32 3.26 9.32 -18.95
C GLN A 32 4.08 10.61 -19.14
N ALA A 33 3.92 11.58 -18.23
CA ALA A 33 4.58 12.87 -18.28
C ALA A 33 5.94 12.91 -17.54
N ASP A 34 6.13 12.06 -16.53
CA ASP A 34 7.32 12.04 -15.68
C ASP A 34 8.08 10.69 -15.81
N PRO A 35 9.22 10.66 -16.52
CA PRO A 35 10.04 9.47 -16.65
C PRO A 35 10.62 8.96 -15.32
N ALA A 36 10.92 9.84 -14.37
CA ALA A 36 11.46 9.44 -13.07
C ALA A 36 10.37 8.75 -12.24
N PHE A 37 9.17 9.31 -12.21
CA PHE A 37 8.04 8.66 -11.54
C PHE A 37 7.66 7.33 -12.20
N ARG A 38 7.70 7.26 -13.53
CA ARG A 38 7.53 5.99 -14.26
C ARG A 38 8.54 4.94 -13.83
N GLN A 39 9.81 5.32 -13.70
CA GLN A 39 10.87 4.41 -13.27
C GLN A 39 10.59 3.86 -11.86
N VAL A 40 10.13 4.70 -10.93
CA VAL A 40 9.74 4.26 -9.57
C VAL A 40 8.63 3.20 -9.61
N LEU A 41 7.58 3.42 -10.40
CA LEU A 41 6.50 2.43 -10.55
C LEU A 41 6.99 1.14 -11.21
N GLN A 42 7.88 1.23 -12.21
CA GLN A 42 8.46 0.07 -12.88
C GLN A 42 9.43 -0.73 -12.00
N SER A 43 10.05 -0.09 -11.00
CA SER A 43 10.92 -0.76 -10.02
C SER A 43 10.16 -1.36 -8.83
N ALA A 44 8.88 -1.05 -8.64
CA ALA A 44 8.09 -1.61 -7.56
C ALA A 44 7.88 -3.12 -7.77
N ASP A 45 8.01 -3.91 -6.69
CA ASP A 45 7.80 -5.36 -6.72
C ASP A 45 6.34 -5.73 -7.02
N LEU A 46 5.41 -4.86 -6.65
CA LEU A 46 3.98 -5.06 -6.89
C LEU A 46 3.24 -3.75 -7.15
N CYS A 47 2.64 -3.64 -8.34
CA CYS A 47 1.68 -2.59 -8.66
C CYS A 47 0.24 -3.12 -8.55
N LEU A 48 -0.51 -2.65 -7.56
CA LEU A 48 -1.89 -3.01 -7.30
C LEU A 48 -2.85 -2.03 -7.99
N PRO A 49 -3.95 -2.50 -8.61
CA PRO A 49 -4.88 -1.61 -9.28
C PRO A 49 -5.85 -0.94 -8.30
N ASP A 50 -5.57 0.32 -7.96
CA ASP A 50 -6.39 1.17 -7.11
C ASP A 50 -7.28 2.11 -7.95
N GLY A 51 -8.25 1.52 -8.64
CA GLY A 51 -9.25 2.30 -9.37
C GLY A 51 -9.98 1.47 -10.41
N VAL A 52 -11.29 1.69 -10.54
CA VAL A 52 -12.12 0.96 -11.53
C VAL A 52 -11.67 1.25 -12.97
N GLY A 53 -11.14 2.44 -13.24
CA GLY A 53 -10.62 2.83 -14.55
C GLY A 53 -9.53 1.88 -15.06
N LEU A 54 -8.69 1.34 -14.18
CA LEU A 54 -7.65 0.39 -14.55
C LEU A 54 -8.21 -0.96 -14.98
N LEU A 55 -9.27 -1.43 -14.32
CA LEU A 55 -9.95 -2.67 -14.72
C LEU A 55 -10.56 -2.53 -16.12
N TYR A 56 -11.18 -1.37 -16.42
CA TYR A 56 -11.70 -1.09 -17.76
C TYR A 56 -10.59 -0.99 -18.81
N ALA A 57 -9.50 -0.28 -18.50
CA ALA A 57 -8.36 -0.15 -19.40
C ALA A 57 -7.72 -1.50 -19.71
N ALA A 58 -7.51 -2.35 -18.70
CA ALA A 58 -7.01 -3.70 -18.86
C ALA A 58 -7.90 -4.52 -19.80
N ARG A 59 -9.22 -4.51 -19.57
CA ARG A 59 -10.19 -5.23 -20.42
C ARG A 59 -10.12 -4.75 -21.87
N ARG A 60 -9.99 -3.44 -22.09
CA ARG A 60 -9.90 -2.84 -23.43
C ARG A 60 -8.67 -3.35 -24.21
N ILE A 61 -7.57 -3.65 -23.53
CA ILE A 61 -6.34 -4.18 -24.15
C ILE A 61 -6.24 -5.72 -24.10
N GLY A 62 -7.35 -6.42 -23.84
CA GLY A 62 -7.40 -7.88 -23.78
C GLY A 62 -6.72 -8.49 -22.55
N ARG A 63 -6.52 -7.70 -21.48
CA ARG A 63 -6.00 -8.16 -20.18
C ARG A 63 -7.12 -8.19 -19.15
N VAL A 64 -6.97 -9.03 -18.13
CA VAL A 64 -7.92 -9.10 -17.02
C VAL A 64 -7.17 -8.79 -15.73
N LEU A 65 -7.62 -7.73 -15.05
CA LEU A 65 -7.31 -7.50 -13.64
C LEU A 65 -8.45 -8.09 -12.82
N PRO A 66 -8.18 -9.01 -11.87
CA PRO A 66 -9.24 -9.74 -11.17
C PRO A 66 -10.19 -8.83 -10.40
N GLU A 67 -9.63 -7.84 -9.70
CA GLU A 67 -10.37 -6.95 -8.81
C GLU A 67 -9.63 -5.63 -8.61
N ARG A 68 -10.35 -4.63 -8.07
CA ARG A 68 -9.77 -3.39 -7.56
C ARG A 68 -9.19 -3.66 -6.18
N VAL A 69 -7.99 -3.14 -5.90
CA VAL A 69 -7.29 -3.30 -4.62
C VAL A 69 -6.94 -1.92 -4.05
N PRO A 70 -7.83 -1.33 -3.22
CA PRO A 70 -7.62 0.01 -2.69
C PRO A 70 -6.60 0.02 -1.58
N GLY A 71 -5.68 0.99 -1.59
CA GLY A 71 -4.69 1.12 -0.52
C GLY A 71 -5.31 1.36 0.85
N SER A 72 -6.38 2.14 0.91
CA SER A 72 -7.11 2.45 2.13
C SER A 72 -7.74 1.22 2.81
N GLU A 73 -8.19 0.24 2.02
CA GLU A 73 -8.71 -1.04 2.53
C GLU A 73 -7.56 -1.99 2.88
N LEU A 74 -6.51 -2.03 2.05
CA LEU A 74 -5.34 -2.89 2.25
C LEU A 74 -4.63 -2.60 3.58
N VAL A 75 -4.54 -1.34 4.02
CA VAL A 75 -3.92 -0.96 5.30
C VAL A 75 -4.56 -1.70 6.49
N TYR A 76 -5.89 -1.81 6.53
CA TYR A 76 -6.59 -2.50 7.61
C TYR A 76 -6.29 -4.01 7.61
N LEU A 77 -6.28 -4.62 6.43
CA LEU A 77 -5.99 -6.05 6.29
C LEU A 77 -4.53 -6.38 6.61
N LEU A 78 -3.59 -5.49 6.27
CA LEU A 78 -2.19 -5.63 6.66
C LEU A 78 -2.01 -5.45 8.17
N ALA A 79 -2.75 -4.53 8.79
CA ALA A 79 -2.73 -4.34 10.24
C ALA A 79 -3.28 -5.57 10.99
N GLU A 80 -4.41 -6.11 10.55
CA GLU A 80 -4.96 -7.36 11.07
C GLU A 80 -3.93 -8.50 10.96
N ARG A 81 -3.37 -8.69 9.75
CA ARG A 81 -2.36 -9.73 9.52
C ARG A 81 -1.10 -9.52 10.35
N ALA A 82 -0.66 -8.28 10.53
CA ALA A 82 0.50 -7.95 11.35
C ALA A 82 0.26 -8.30 12.83
N ALA A 83 -0.95 -8.08 13.35
CA ALA A 83 -1.32 -8.51 14.70
C ALA A 83 -1.29 -10.03 14.85
N GLU A 84 -1.81 -10.78 13.88
CA GLU A 84 -1.80 -12.25 13.87
C GLU A 84 -0.39 -12.85 13.77
N ARG A 85 0.47 -12.24 12.96
CA ARG A 85 1.82 -12.75 12.64
C ARG A 85 2.93 -12.16 13.53
N GLY A 86 2.60 -11.18 14.38
CA GLY A 86 3.56 -10.47 15.21
C GLY A 86 4.48 -9.52 14.43
N TRP A 87 4.08 -9.08 13.23
CA TRP A 87 4.83 -8.10 12.46
C TRP A 87 4.72 -6.71 13.09
N SER A 88 5.76 -5.90 12.92
CA SER A 88 5.73 -4.50 13.32
C SER A 88 5.38 -3.59 12.15
N LEU A 89 4.59 -2.55 12.42
CA LEU A 89 4.30 -1.48 11.46
C LEU A 89 4.94 -0.16 11.90
N PHE A 90 5.31 0.65 10.91
CA PHE A 90 5.69 2.05 11.09
C PHE A 90 4.79 2.90 10.21
N LEU A 91 4.23 3.99 10.75
CA LEU A 91 3.33 4.88 10.01
C LEU A 91 4.04 6.20 9.68
N LEU A 92 4.24 6.44 8.38
CA LEU A 92 4.90 7.64 7.87
C LEU A 92 3.93 8.42 6.98
N GLY A 93 3.64 9.68 7.33
CA GLY A 93 2.80 10.54 6.48
C GLY A 93 1.94 11.53 7.24
N ALA A 94 1.15 12.31 6.48
CA ALA A 94 0.14 13.24 6.96
C ALA A 94 0.67 14.42 7.83
N ALA A 95 -0.27 15.19 8.39
CA ALA A 95 0.00 16.31 9.30
C ALA A 95 0.46 15.80 10.68
N PRO A 96 1.12 16.65 11.51
CA PRO A 96 1.49 16.27 12.86
C PRO A 96 0.30 15.76 13.67
N GLY A 97 0.47 14.62 14.35
CA GLY A 97 -0.57 13.98 15.17
C GLY A 97 -1.47 13.00 14.41
N VAL A 98 -1.50 13.02 13.07
CA VAL A 98 -2.40 12.15 12.29
C VAL A 98 -1.92 10.70 12.27
N ALA A 99 -0.60 10.47 12.12
CA ALA A 99 -0.04 9.13 12.14
C ALA A 99 -0.17 8.48 13.53
N GLU A 100 -0.03 9.26 14.59
CA GLU A 100 -0.23 8.86 15.98
C GLU A 100 -1.69 8.44 16.23
N GLU A 101 -2.64 9.24 15.75
CA GLU A 101 -4.06 8.92 15.87
C GLU A 101 -4.43 7.68 15.06
N ALA A 102 -3.91 7.54 13.85
CA ALA A 102 -4.08 6.33 13.05
C ALA A 102 -3.52 5.09 13.79
N ALA A 103 -2.35 5.22 14.43
CA ALA A 103 -1.78 4.15 15.23
C ALA A 103 -2.68 3.76 16.40
N ARG A 104 -3.22 4.74 17.12
CA ARG A 104 -4.16 4.52 18.24
C ARG A 104 -5.40 3.76 17.79
N ILE A 105 -6.01 4.17 16.67
CA ILE A 105 -7.19 3.52 16.10
C ILE A 105 -6.89 2.07 15.70
N LEU A 106 -5.78 1.84 14.99
CA LEU A 106 -5.40 0.50 14.53
C LEU A 106 -5.09 -0.44 15.70
N CYS A 107 -4.34 0.01 16.71
CA CYS A 107 -4.05 -0.79 17.90
C CYS A 107 -5.30 -1.11 18.72
N ALA A 108 -6.26 -0.17 18.81
CA ALA A 108 -7.54 -0.43 19.46
C ALA A 108 -8.40 -1.44 18.69
N ARG A 109 -8.31 -1.41 17.36
CA ARG A 109 -9.07 -2.32 16.48
C ARG A 109 -8.49 -3.73 16.42
N TYR A 110 -7.17 -3.85 16.46
CA TYR A 110 -6.44 -5.11 16.32
C TYR A 110 -5.55 -5.36 17.54
N PRO A 111 -6.09 -5.98 18.61
CA PRO A 111 -5.30 -6.31 19.78
C PRO A 111 -4.07 -7.15 19.43
N GLY A 112 -2.90 -6.78 19.95
CA GLY A 112 -1.62 -7.41 19.64
C GLY A 112 -0.85 -6.77 18.47
N LEU A 113 -1.47 -5.84 17.72
CA LEU A 113 -0.75 -5.07 16.71
C LEU A 113 0.39 -4.25 17.32
N ARG A 114 1.57 -4.34 16.70
CA ARG A 114 2.77 -3.64 17.15
C ARG A 114 3.13 -2.51 16.21
N ILE A 115 2.72 -1.28 16.54
CA ILE A 115 3.19 -0.08 15.84
C ILE A 115 4.43 0.44 16.56
N VAL A 116 5.58 0.40 15.90
CA VAL A 116 6.89 0.68 16.50
C VAL A 116 7.35 2.12 16.31
N GLY A 117 6.60 2.92 15.55
CA GLY A 117 6.86 4.34 15.41
C GLY A 117 5.88 5.01 14.47
N THR A 118 5.83 6.33 14.58
CA THR A 118 5.06 7.22 13.73
C THR A 118 5.92 8.43 13.36
N TYR A 119 5.68 8.99 12.18
CA TYR A 119 6.33 10.23 11.77
C TYR A 119 5.44 11.02 10.81
N ALA A 120 5.29 12.31 11.08
CA ALA A 120 4.54 13.23 10.23
C ALA A 120 5.28 13.46 8.91
N GLY A 121 4.59 13.27 7.79
CA GLY A 121 5.16 13.43 6.44
C GLY A 121 4.83 14.77 5.79
N SER A 122 4.49 15.78 6.60
CA SER A 122 4.16 17.11 6.09
C SER A 122 5.39 17.68 5.38
N PRO A 123 5.27 18.22 4.16
CA PRO A 123 6.35 19.01 3.58
C PRO A 123 6.72 20.08 4.60
N ALA A 124 8.01 20.23 4.90
CA ALA A 124 8.47 21.40 5.62
C ALA A 124 8.04 22.62 4.80
N VAL A 125 7.04 23.34 5.31
CA VAL A 125 6.67 24.66 4.82
C VAL A 125 7.83 25.62 5.01
#